data_AF-A0A8T4M328-F1
#
_entry.id   AF-A0A8T4M328-F1
#
_cell.length_a   1.000
_cell.length_b   1.000
_cell.length_c   1.000
_cell.angle_alpha   90.00
_cell.angle_beta   90.00
_cell.angle_gamma   90.00
#
_symmetry.space_group_name_H-M   'P 1'
#
loop_
_entity.id
_entity.type
_entity.pdbx_description
1 polymer ?
#
loop_
_entity_poly.entity_id
_entity_poly.type
_entity_poly.pdbx_seq_one_letter_code
_entity_poly.pdbx_strand_id
1 'polypeptide(L)'
;MAVEMSSVGVFVIILIVVVFIVMKVANVKQEIVIKLTLALFLLLTISLTYVYFKTDPDLSSVSGAVEFGKTYFLWFGNAWNNVRTLTSNTLKMDWSYNNKTMTSDT
;
A
#
# COMPACT_ATOMS: atom_id res chain seq x y z
N MET A 1 14.66 15.85 -25.94
CA MET A 1 14.77 15.83 -24.47
C MET A 1 14.84 14.38 -24.05
N ALA A 2 16.04 13.85 -23.84
CA ALA A 2 16.20 12.55 -23.23
C ALA A 2 15.78 12.71 -21.76
N VAL A 3 14.72 12.01 -21.35
CA VAL A 3 14.34 11.97 -19.94
C VAL A 3 15.45 11.20 -19.24
N GLU A 4 16.29 11.88 -18.47
CA GLU A 4 17.14 11.21 -17.47
C GLU A 4 16.21 10.67 -16.40
N MET A 5 15.63 9.49 -16.68
CA MET A 5 14.89 8.76 -15.69
C MET A 5 15.89 8.27 -14.66
N SER A 6 15.77 8.79 -13.44
CA SER A 6 16.41 8.17 -12.28
C SER A 6 16.11 6.66 -12.29
N SER A 7 17.02 5.83 -11.77
CA SER A 7 16.83 4.37 -11.72
C SER A 7 15.47 3.96 -11.12
N VAL A 8 14.91 4.82 -10.27
CA VAL A 8 13.57 4.71 -9.70
C VAL A 8 12.46 4.92 -10.74
N GLY A 9 12.57 5.92 -11.61
CA GLY A 9 11.61 6.19 -12.68
C GLY A 9 11.51 5.03 -13.68
N VAL A 10 12.65 4.44 -14.05
CA VAL A 10 12.69 3.25 -14.92
C VAL A 10 11.99 2.06 -14.25
N PHE A 11 12.25 1.84 -12.95
CA PHE A 11 11.63 0.77 -12.18
C PHE A 11 10.10 0.91 -12.10
N VAL A 12 9.60 2.13 -11.88
CA VAL A 12 8.15 2.42 -11.85
C VAL A 12 7.49 2.14 -13.19
N ILE A 13 8.13 2.49 -14.30
CA ILE A 13 7.59 2.21 -15.65
C ILE A 13 7.53 0.71 -15.92
N ILE A 14 8.57 -0.04 -15.55
CA ILE A 14 8.59 -1.50 -15.68
C ILE A 14 7.44 -2.13 -14.89
N LEU A 15 7.20 -1.66 -13.66
CA LEU A 15 6.07 -2.11 -12.84
C LEU A 15 4.71 -1.90 -13.53
N ILE A 16 4.50 -0.72 -14.11
CA ILE A 16 3.25 -0.38 -14.83
C ILE A 16 3.06 -1.29 -16.04
N VAL A 17 4.14 -1.59 -16.78
CA VAL A 17 4.08 -2.50 -17.95
C VAL A 17 3.73 -3.92 -17.52
N VAL A 18 4.35 -4.45 -16.47
CA VAL A 18 4.04 -5.78 -15.92
C VAL A 18 2.58 -5.87 -15.47
N VAL A 19 2.09 -4.84 -14.79
CA VAL A 19 0.67 -4.69 -14.39
C VAL A 19 -0.25 -4.83 -15.60
N PHE A 20 0.03 -4.11 -16.69
CA PHE A 20 -0.78 -4.14 -17.91
C PHE A 20 -0.80 -5.51 -18.58
N ILE A 21 0.36 -6.18 -18.66
CA ILE A 21 0.46 -7.53 -19.25
C ILE A 21 -0.35 -8.53 -18.43
N VAL A 22 -0.20 -8.50 -17.11
CA VAL A 22 -0.91 -9.41 -16.21
C VAL A 22 -2.43 -9.21 -16.29
N MET A 23 -2.90 -7.95 -16.35
CA MET A 23 -4.33 -7.66 -16.54
C MET A 23 -4.86 -8.19 -17.89
N LYS A 24 -4.06 -8.11 -18.95
CA LYS A 24 -4.46 -8.56 -20.29
C LYS A 24 -4.51 -10.09 -20.41
N VAL A 25 -3.69 -10.80 -19.64
CA VAL A 25 -3.60 -12.28 -19.65
C VAL A 25 -4.58 -12.90 -18.64
N ALA A 26 -5.07 -12.13 -17.67
CA ALA A 26 -6.03 -12.58 -16.67
C ALA A 26 -7.37 -13.01 -17.29
N ASN A 27 -7.80 -14.26 -17.03
CA ASN A 27 -9.14 -14.73 -17.35
C ASN A 27 -10.19 -14.20 -16.36
N VAL A 28 -11.43 -13.99 -16.82
CA VAL A 28 -12.56 -13.40 -16.03
C VAL A 28 -12.78 -14.10 -14.67
N LYS A 29 -12.56 -15.42 -14.58
CA LYS A 29 -12.71 -16.18 -13.33
C LYS A 29 -11.63 -15.91 -12.28
N GLN A 30 -10.45 -15.44 -12.70
CA GLN A 30 -9.32 -15.12 -11.83
C GLN A 30 -9.08 -13.61 -11.73
N GLU A 31 -9.91 -12.80 -12.38
CA GLU A 31 -9.70 -11.36 -12.54
C GLU A 31 -9.63 -10.63 -11.18
N ILE A 32 -10.51 -10.98 -10.23
CA ILE A 32 -10.50 -10.38 -8.88
C ILE A 32 -9.24 -10.77 -8.11
N VAL A 33 -8.85 -12.06 -8.16
CA VAL A 33 -7.65 -12.55 -7.47
C VAL A 33 -6.42 -11.87 -8.05
N ILE A 34 -6.32 -11.78 -9.37
CA ILE A 34 -5.19 -11.15 -10.05
C ILE A 34 -5.13 -9.66 -9.72
N LYS A 35 -6.25 -8.93 -9.75
CA LYS A 35 -6.32 -7.52 -9.34
C LYS A 35 -5.90 -7.32 -7.89
N LEU A 36 -6.37 -8.17 -6.97
CA LEU A 36 -6.02 -8.10 -5.56
C LEU A 36 -4.54 -8.41 -5.32
N THR A 37 -4.01 -9.47 -5.95
CA THR A 37 -2.60 -9.82 -5.90
C THR A 37 -1.73 -8.69 -6.44
N LEU A 38 -2.15 -8.05 -7.52
CA LEU A 38 -1.42 -6.93 -8.11
C LEU A 38 -1.44 -5.69 -7.22
N ALA A 39 -2.59 -5.37 -6.63
CA ALA A 39 -2.72 -4.28 -5.68
C ALA A 39 -1.84 -4.53 -4.43
N LEU A 40 -1.85 -5.75 -3.90
CA LEU A 40 -0.97 -6.16 -2.81
C LEU A 40 0.50 -6.08 -3.19
N PHE A 41 0.86 -6.54 -4.39
CA PHE A 41 2.23 -6.50 -4.88
C PHE A 41 2.75 -5.06 -5.01
N LEU A 42 1.94 -4.16 -5.58
CA LEU A 42 2.26 -2.74 -5.67
C LEU A 42 2.40 -2.11 -4.28
N LEU A 43 1.44 -2.37 -3.39
CA LEU A 43 1.48 -1.87 -2.01
C LEU A 43 2.79 -2.28 -1.32
N LEU A 44 3.13 -3.57 -1.35
CA LEU A 44 4.33 -4.12 -0.72
C LEU A 44 5.61 -3.54 -1.34
N THR A 45 5.66 -3.40 -2.66
CA THR A 45 6.84 -2.87 -3.36
C THR A 45 7.05 -1.38 -3.03
N ILE A 46 5.99 -0.58 -3.03
CA ILE A 46 6.04 0.84 -2.67
C ILE A 46 6.45 1.00 -1.21
N SER A 47 5.88 0.22 -0.29
CA SER A 47 6.26 0.29 1.12
C SER A 47 7.70 -0.13 1.36
N LEU A 48 8.16 -1.20 0.70
CA LEU A 48 9.55 -1.65 0.81
C LEU A 48 10.51 -0.57 0.33
N THR A 49 10.20 0.05 -0.80
CA THR A 49 10.95 1.17 -1.38
C THR A 49 10.98 2.37 -0.42
N TYR A 50 9.84 2.73 0.17
CA TYR A 50 9.76 3.81 1.15
C TYR A 50 10.65 3.56 2.37
N VAL A 51 10.59 2.35 2.95
CA VAL A 51 11.43 1.97 4.11
C VAL A 51 12.89 1.95 3.71
N TYR A 52 13.23 1.43 2.53
CA TYR A 52 14.59 1.42 2.00
C TYR A 52 15.18 2.83 1.93
N PHE A 53 14.50 3.78 1.29
CA PHE A 53 14.97 5.17 1.22
C PHE A 53 15.02 5.89 2.57
N LYS A 54 14.20 5.46 3.53
CA LYS A 54 14.21 6.05 4.88
C LYS A 54 15.30 5.53 5.79
N THR A 55 15.76 4.30 5.55
CA THR A 55 16.73 3.61 6.43
C THR A 55 18.10 3.47 5.80
N ASP A 56 18.22 3.69 4.49
CA ASP A 56 19.45 3.59 3.70
C ASP A 56 20.31 2.38 4.09
N PRO A 57 19.72 1.17 4.06
CA PRO A 57 20.37 -0.01 4.61
C PRO A 57 21.53 -0.47 3.72
N ASP A 58 22.62 -0.91 4.34
CA ASP A 58 23.67 -1.62 3.63
C ASP A 58 23.24 -3.07 3.32
N LEU A 59 22.62 -3.26 2.15
CA LEU A 59 22.21 -4.59 1.70
C LEU A 59 23.37 -5.46 1.18
N SER A 60 24.59 -4.93 1.11
CA SER A 60 25.76 -5.72 0.72
C SER A 60 26.29 -6.61 1.85
N SER A 61 25.92 -6.30 3.10
CA SER A 61 26.24 -7.10 4.26
C SER A 61 25.04 -7.95 4.72
N VAL A 62 25.32 -9.17 5.19
CA VAL A 62 24.30 -10.06 5.76
C VAL A 62 23.61 -9.41 6.96
N SER A 63 24.38 -8.70 7.79
CA SER A 63 23.85 -7.94 8.93
C SER A 63 22.88 -6.85 8.50
N GLY A 64 23.23 -6.04 7.50
CA GLY A 64 22.37 -4.95 7.02
C GLY A 64 21.10 -5.47 6.35
N ALA A 65 21.17 -6.58 5.62
CA ALA A 65 19.97 -7.24 5.08
C ALA A 65 19.02 -7.74 6.19
N VAL A 66 19.54 -8.34 7.26
CA VAL A 66 18.74 -8.81 8.40
C VAL A 66 18.12 -7.64 9.16
N GLU A 67 18.87 -6.57 9.38
CA GLU A 67 18.40 -5.36 10.06
C GLU A 67 17.32 -4.64 9.26
N PHE A 68 17.51 -4.51 7.95
CA PHE A 68 16.49 -3.99 7.04
C PHE A 68 15.21 -4.83 7.08
N GLY A 69 15.33 -6.16 7.03
CA GLY A 69 14.20 -7.07 7.14
C GLY A 69 13.41 -6.85 8.44
N LYS A 70 14.09 -6.78 9.59
CA LYS A 70 13.47 -6.48 10.89
C LYS A 70 12.75 -5.13 10.86
N THR A 71 13.39 -4.12 10.31
CA THR A 71 12.83 -2.76 10.19
C THR A 71 11.56 -2.77 9.34
N TYR A 72 11.57 -3.45 8.19
CA TYR A 72 10.41 -3.55 7.32
C TYR A 72 9.24 -4.27 8.01
N PHE A 73 9.50 -5.38 8.71
CA PHE A 73 8.45 -6.08 9.47
C PHE A 73 7.91 -5.25 10.64
N LEU A 74 8.74 -4.49 11.32
CA LEU A 74 8.30 -3.57 12.37
C LEU A 74 7.42 -2.45 11.80
N TRP A 75 7.81 -1.85 10.67
CA TRP A 75 7.00 -0.87 9.96
C TRP A 75 5.66 -1.46 9.54
N PHE A 76 5.66 -2.68 8.98
CA PHE A 76 4.43 -3.37 8.56
C PHE A 76 3.49 -3.65 9.75
N GLY A 77 4.04 -4.13 10.88
CA GLY A 77 3.28 -4.34 12.11
C GLY A 77 2.64 -3.05 12.64
N ASN A 78 3.38 -1.94 12.61
CA ASN A 78 2.86 -0.63 12.99
C ASN A 78 1.76 -0.15 12.03
N ALA A 79 1.94 -0.34 10.72
CA ALA A 79 0.92 -0.02 9.73
C ALA A 79 -0.38 -0.81 9.97
N TRP A 80 -0.27 -2.11 10.28
CA TRP A 80 -1.42 -2.94 10.64
C TRP A 80 -2.14 -2.45 11.91
N ASN A 81 -1.38 -2.09 12.95
CA ASN A 81 -1.95 -1.52 14.18
C ASN A 81 -2.69 -0.21 13.93
N ASN A 82 -2.17 0.64 13.05
CA ASN A 82 -2.83 1.88 12.65
C ASN A 82 -4.13 1.63 11.91
N VAL A 83 -4.14 0.68 10.95
CA VAL A 83 -5.36 0.28 10.24
C VAL A 83 -6.40 -0.25 11.22
N ARG A 84 -6.02 -1.16 12.11
CA ARG A 84 -6.90 -1.69 13.15
C ARG A 84 -7.48 -0.58 14.04
N THR A 85 -6.64 0.36 14.45
CA THR A 85 -7.06 1.49 15.29
C THR A 85 -8.06 2.38 14.57
N LEU A 86 -7.79 2.70 13.30
CA LEU A 86 -8.69 3.48 12.45
C LEU A 86 -10.04 2.77 12.30
N THR A 87 -10.04 1.50 11.89
CA THR A 87 -11.27 0.71 11.74
C THR A 87 -12.06 0.60 13.05
N SER A 88 -11.38 0.35 14.17
CA SER A 88 -12.02 0.31 15.49
C SER A 88 -12.66 1.65 15.85
N ASN A 89 -12.00 2.77 15.55
CA ASN A 89 -12.54 4.09 15.85
C ASN A 89 -13.75 4.42 14.97
N THR A 90 -13.69 4.10 13.68
CA THR A 90 -14.80 4.23 12.73
C THR A 90 -16.02 3.43 13.19
N LEU A 91 -15.85 2.20 13.67
CA LEU A 91 -16.97 1.39 14.18
C LEU A 91 -17.62 1.96 15.44
N LYS A 92 -16.88 2.73 16.25
CA LYS A 92 -17.39 3.37 17.48
C LYS A 92 -18.08 4.70 17.24
N MET A 93 -17.98 5.26 16.03
CA MET A 93 -18.69 6.50 15.69
C MET A 93 -20.20 6.25 15.64
N ASP A 94 -20.97 7.20 16.15
CA ASP A 94 -22.42 7.21 15.97
C ASP A 94 -22.74 7.61 14.52
N TRP A 95 -23.10 6.62 13.72
CA TRP A 95 -23.51 6.80 12.32
C TRP A 95 -24.99 7.18 12.20
N SER A 96 -25.69 7.39 13.31
CA SER A 96 -27.10 7.76 13.28
C SER A 96 -27.29 9.12 12.59
N TYR A 97 -28.19 9.14 11.62
CA TYR A 97 -28.63 10.37 11.00
C TYR A 97 -29.61 11.05 11.97
N ASN A 98 -29.14 12.05 12.72
CA ASN A 98 -29.99 12.91 13.53
C ASN A 98 -30.91 13.73 12.61
N ASN A 99 -32.05 13.15 12.25
CA ASN A 99 -33.11 13.85 11.55
C ASN A 99 -33.78 14.79 12.57
N LYS A 100 -33.18 15.96 12.78
CA LYS A 100 -33.86 17.06 13.45
C LYS A 100 -34.95 17.55 12.50
N THR A 101 -36.07 16.84 12.44
CA THR A 101 -37.34 17.45 12.06
C THR A 101 -37.57 18.58 13.06
N MET A 102 -37.26 19.80 12.63
CA MET A 102 -37.70 21.01 13.30
C MET A 102 -39.22 21.01 13.22
N THR A 103 -39.88 20.39 14.19
CA THR A 103 -41.26 20.74 14.49
C THR A 103 -41.18 22.16 15.04
N SER A 104 -41.50 23.14 14.20
CA SER A 104 -41.83 24.48 14.70
C SER A 104 -43.09 24.31 15.55
N ASP A 105 -42.92 24.29 16.86
CA ASP A 105 -44.03 24.42 17.79
C ASP A 105 -44.73 25.76 17.47
N THR A 106 -45.99 25.64 17.06
CA THR A 106 -46.97 26.73 16.88
C THR A 106 -47.42 27.30 18.20
#